data_AF-A0A9X0P039-F1
#
_entry.id   AF-A0A9X0P039-F1
#
_cell.length_a   1.000
_cell.length_b   1.000
_cell.length_c   1.000
_cell.angle_alpha   90.00
_cell.angle_beta   90.00
_cell.angle_gamma   90.00
#
_symmetry.space_group_name_H-M   'P 1'
#
loop_
_entity.id
_entity.type
_entity.pdbx_description
1 polymer ?
#
loop_
_entity_poly.entity_id
_entity_poly.type
_entity_poly.pdbx_seq_one_letter_code
_entity_poly.pdbx_strand_id
1 'polypeptide(L)'
;MLLIILIIACILVLLAYLVVTVRRHDRNAYADRERDPFYSEMARLAAAGLLYEEEERSIGRRRHSFIVTPAGEAVLRNWMREPMNEPGLLRLYFAGIVGPADVVALAREQAAKCTERLAKFDRVDELFGRKQGWEDERAHLELGRRFETFCLEFWERQVDQPFNAHLFADDGGENEDPGTDEKTPRTGSQHEDTVSADRSDED
;
A
#
# COMPACT_ATOMS: atom_id res chain seq x y z
N MET A 1 14.57 -43.00 49.97
CA MET A 1 15.49 -42.23 49.10
C MET A 1 14.98 -42.15 47.67
N LEU A 2 15.08 -43.21 46.86
CA LEU A 2 14.61 -43.21 45.45
C LEU A 2 13.14 -42.85 45.27
N LEU A 3 12.26 -43.36 46.14
CA LEU A 3 10.81 -43.12 46.07
C LEU A 3 10.45 -41.64 46.33
N ILE A 4 11.19 -40.98 47.23
CA ILE A 4 11.01 -39.54 47.54
C ILE A 4 11.47 -38.68 46.37
N ILE A 5 12.59 -39.03 45.73
CA ILE A 5 13.11 -38.32 44.55
C ILE A 5 12.12 -38.42 43.38
N LEU A 6 11.50 -39.59 43.18
CA LEU A 6 10.53 -39.82 42.12
C LEU A 6 9.23 -39.01 42.35
N ILE A 7 8.77 -38.91 43.60
CA ILE A 7 7.63 -38.06 43.96
C ILE A 7 7.94 -36.59 43.68
N ILE A 8 9.12 -36.09 44.07
CA ILE A 8 9.52 -34.69 43.82
C ILE A 8 9.61 -34.41 42.32
N ALA A 9 10.19 -35.32 41.54
CA ALA A 9 10.27 -35.19 40.08
C ALA A 9 8.87 -35.16 39.44
N CYS A 10 7.95 -36.04 39.86
CA CYS A 10 6.57 -36.04 39.39
C CYS A 10 5.84 -34.73 39.72
N ILE A 11 6.04 -34.19 40.93
CA ILE A 11 5.44 -32.91 41.35
C ILE A 11 5.99 -31.77 40.48
N LEU A 12 7.30 -31.72 40.22
CA LEU A 12 7.90 -30.69 39.37
C LEU A 12 7.39 -30.77 37.93
N VAL A 13 7.24 -31.97 37.37
CA VAL A 13 6.70 -32.18 36.03
C VAL A 13 5.22 -31.78 35.96
N LEU A 14 4.42 -32.15 36.96
CA LEU A 14 3.01 -31.75 37.05
C LEU A 14 2.85 -30.24 37.20
N LEU A 15 3.71 -29.60 37.98
CA LEU A 15 3.70 -28.16 38.20
C LEU A 15 4.13 -27.42 36.92
N ALA A 16 5.16 -27.92 36.22
CA ALA A 16 5.54 -27.40 34.91
C ALA A 16 4.43 -27.58 33.86
N TYR A 17 3.79 -28.75 33.84
CA TYR A 17 2.65 -29.01 32.96
C TYR A 17 1.48 -28.08 33.26
N LEU A 18 1.15 -27.87 34.54
CA LEU A 18 0.10 -26.97 34.98
C LEU A 18 0.39 -25.50 34.63
N VAL A 19 1.65 -25.05 34.76
CA VAL A 19 2.08 -23.71 34.33
C VAL A 19 1.94 -23.55 32.82
N VAL A 20 2.31 -24.57 32.04
CA VAL A 20 2.18 -24.55 30.57
C VAL A 20 0.71 -24.55 30.14
N THR A 21 -0.15 -25.36 30.78
CA THR A 21 -1.57 -25.42 30.42
C THR A 21 -2.33 -24.16 30.85
N VAL A 22 -2.04 -23.58 32.01
CA VAL A 22 -2.59 -22.28 32.42
C VAL A 22 -2.17 -21.18 31.46
N ARG A 23 -0.87 -21.10 31.09
CA ARG A 23 -0.39 -20.15 30.07
C ARG A 23 -1.08 -20.34 28.71
N ARG A 24 -1.32 -21.59 28.32
CA ARG A 24 -1.98 -21.90 27.03
C ARG A 24 -3.49 -21.62 27.06
N HIS A 25 -4.13 -21.78 28.22
CA HIS A 25 -5.55 -21.51 28.39
C HIS A 25 -5.83 -20.00 28.46
N ASP A 26 -4.99 -19.23 29.16
CA ASP A 26 -5.09 -17.76 29.16
C ASP A 26 -4.87 -17.18 27.76
N ARG A 27 -3.88 -17.70 27.00
CA ARG A 27 -3.68 -17.33 25.59
C ARG A 27 -4.93 -17.49 24.71
N ASN A 28 -5.80 -18.44 25.02
CA ASN A 28 -7.04 -18.67 24.27
C ASN A 28 -8.22 -17.87 24.83
N ALA A 29 -8.20 -17.50 26.12
CA ALA A 29 -9.23 -16.68 26.75
C ALA A 29 -9.23 -15.21 26.28
N TYR A 30 -8.10 -14.72 25.75
CA TYR A 30 -7.97 -13.35 25.21
C TYR A 30 -8.36 -13.23 23.73
N ALA A 31 -8.44 -14.34 23.00
CA ALA A 31 -8.71 -14.31 21.55
C ALA A 31 -10.18 -14.08 21.20
N ASP A 32 -11.10 -14.17 22.17
CA ASP A 32 -12.54 -14.27 21.91
C ASP A 32 -13.35 -13.09 22.44
N ARG A 33 -12.73 -11.90 22.54
CA ARG A 33 -13.50 -10.68 22.79
C ARG A 33 -13.11 -9.61 21.79
N GLU A 34 -14.00 -9.44 20.83
CA GLU A 34 -14.32 -8.29 19.99
C GLU A 34 -14.11 -6.93 20.72
N ARG A 35 -12.85 -6.61 21.02
CA ARG A 35 -12.40 -5.41 21.72
C ARG A 35 -11.12 -4.93 21.05
N ASP A 36 -11.23 -3.74 20.47
CA ASP A 36 -10.17 -2.79 20.15
C ASP A 36 -8.91 -3.38 19.46
N PRO A 37 -8.73 -3.17 18.13
CA PRO A 37 -7.64 -3.74 17.32
C PRO A 37 -6.22 -3.63 17.90
N PHE A 38 -5.99 -2.69 18.83
CA PHE A 38 -4.70 -2.49 19.49
C PHE A 38 -4.32 -3.65 20.41
N TYR A 39 -5.25 -4.25 21.14
CA TYR A 39 -4.87 -5.28 22.12
C TYR A 39 -4.58 -6.63 21.46
N SER A 40 -5.28 -6.97 20.38
CA SER A 40 -5.00 -8.19 19.60
C SER A 40 -3.66 -8.11 18.88
N GLU A 41 -3.30 -6.93 18.36
CA GLU A 41 -2.03 -6.72 17.66
C GLU A 41 -0.84 -6.75 18.63
N MET A 42 -0.94 -6.11 19.80
CA MET A 42 0.13 -6.13 20.81
C MET A 42 0.41 -7.56 21.30
N ALA A 43 -0.63 -8.37 21.50
CA ALA A 43 -0.48 -9.78 21.84
C ALA A 43 0.20 -10.59 20.72
N ARG A 44 -0.12 -10.31 19.45
CA ARG A 44 0.51 -10.94 18.28
C ARG A 44 2.00 -10.59 18.19
N LEU A 45 2.35 -9.33 18.39
CA LEU A 45 3.73 -8.85 18.39
C LEU A 45 4.54 -9.43 19.57
N ALA A 46 3.92 -9.59 20.74
CA ALA A 46 4.53 -10.27 21.88
C ALA A 46 4.75 -11.76 21.60
N ALA A 47 3.77 -12.45 21.00
CA ALA A 47 3.89 -13.85 20.60
C ALA A 47 4.99 -14.07 19.54
N ALA A 48 5.24 -13.07 18.69
CA ALA A 48 6.34 -13.07 17.72
C ALA A 48 7.71 -12.72 18.34
N GLY A 49 7.78 -12.42 19.63
CA GLY A 49 9.02 -12.02 20.33
C GLY A 49 9.50 -10.61 19.99
N LEU A 50 8.66 -9.79 19.34
CA LEU A 50 8.97 -8.40 18.99
C LEU A 50 8.67 -7.45 20.15
N LEU A 51 7.76 -7.84 21.05
CA LEU A 51 7.48 -7.17 22.31
C LEU A 51 7.69 -8.13 23.48
N TYR A 52 8.10 -7.60 24.61
CA TYR A 52 8.08 -8.26 25.91
C TYR A 52 6.93 -7.68 26.72
N GLU A 53 6.03 -8.55 27.20
CA GLU A 53 4.92 -8.18 28.06
C GLU A 53 5.33 -8.30 29.53
N GLU A 54 5.15 -7.22 30.27
CA GLU A 54 5.36 -7.16 31.71
C GLU A 54 4.00 -6.92 32.40
N GLU A 55 3.63 -7.85 33.28
CA GLU A 55 2.46 -7.69 34.15
C GLU A 55 2.88 -7.02 35.45
N GLU A 56 2.50 -5.76 35.64
CA GLU A 56 2.75 -5.07 36.89
C GLU A 56 1.78 -5.62 37.96
N ARG A 57 2.30 -6.43 38.90
CA ARG A 57 1.57 -6.92 40.07
C ARG A 57 1.38 -5.79 41.09
N SER A 58 0.55 -4.80 40.77
CA SER A 58 0.11 -3.79 41.74
C SER A 58 -1.15 -4.25 42.48
N ILE A 59 -1.33 -3.78 43.71
CA ILE A 59 -2.57 -3.97 44.49
C ILE A 59 -3.65 -3.09 43.84
N GLY A 60 -4.32 -3.61 42.80
CA GLY A 60 -5.30 -2.86 42.02
C GLY A 60 -5.48 -3.36 40.59
N ARG A 61 -5.83 -2.46 39.67
CA ARG A 61 -6.06 -2.78 38.25
C ARG A 61 -4.77 -3.31 37.64
N ARG A 62 -4.83 -4.52 37.09
CA ARG A 62 -3.73 -5.11 36.30
C ARG A 62 -3.34 -4.17 35.18
N ARG A 63 -2.06 -3.78 35.15
CA ARG A 63 -1.47 -2.96 34.09
C ARG A 63 -0.54 -3.85 33.28
N HIS A 64 -0.78 -3.87 31.98
CA HIS A 64 0.07 -4.54 31.00
C HIS A 64 0.99 -3.48 30.39
N SER A 65 2.29 -3.62 30.58
CA SER A 65 3.30 -2.83 29.86
C SER A 65 3.95 -3.68 28.79
N PHE A 66 4.14 -3.10 27.60
CA PHE A 66 4.87 -3.72 26.51
C PHE A 66 6.17 -2.98 26.27
N ILE A 67 7.26 -3.73 26.19
CA ILE A 67 8.61 -3.22 25.95
C ILE A 67 9.08 -3.78 24.60
N VAL A 68 9.55 -2.92 23.70
CA VAL A 68 10.09 -3.36 22.40
C VAL A 68 11.38 -4.15 22.64
N THR A 69 11.49 -5.34 22.05
CA THR A 69 12.70 -6.17 22.17
C THR A 69 13.77 -5.73 21.16
N PRO A 70 15.05 -6.13 21.33
CA PRO A 70 16.07 -5.90 20.32
C PRO A 70 15.70 -6.48 18.94
N ALA A 71 14.97 -7.59 18.91
CA ALA A 71 14.44 -8.18 17.67
C ALA A 71 13.33 -7.31 17.06
N GLY A 72 12.41 -6.79 17.88
CA GLY A 72 11.40 -5.82 17.45
C GLY A 72 12.01 -4.54 16.86
N GLU A 73 13.05 -4.02 17.51
CA GLU A 73 13.78 -2.85 17.02
C GLU A 73 14.52 -3.12 15.70
N ALA A 74 15.11 -4.32 15.55
CA ALA A 74 15.76 -4.73 14.30
C ALA A 74 14.76 -4.84 13.14
N VAL A 75 13.58 -5.42 13.38
CA VAL A 75 12.49 -5.50 12.38
C VAL A 75 12.02 -4.10 12.00
N LEU A 76 11.79 -3.22 12.99
CA LEU A 76 11.38 -1.84 12.72
C LEU A 76 12.41 -1.09 11.88
N ARG A 77 13.71 -1.24 12.20
CA ARG A 77 14.80 -0.66 11.40
C ARG A 77 14.85 -1.20 9.97
N ASN A 78 14.60 -2.49 9.79
CA ASN A 78 14.55 -3.08 8.44
C ASN A 78 13.39 -2.51 7.64
N TRP A 79 12.20 -2.46 8.25
CA TRP A 79 11.01 -1.91 7.63
C TRP A 79 11.19 -0.45 7.20
N MET A 80 11.84 0.39 8.03
CA MET A 80 12.15 1.78 7.67
C MET A 80 13.09 1.92 6.46
N ARG A 81 13.77 0.85 6.01
CA ARG A 81 14.64 0.85 4.84
C ARG A 81 13.95 0.34 3.57
N GLU A 82 12.73 -0.18 3.68
CA GLU A 82 12.00 -0.70 2.53
C GLU A 82 11.54 0.47 1.63
N PRO A 83 11.83 0.43 0.32
CA PRO A 83 11.41 1.49 -0.59
C PRO A 83 9.88 1.48 -0.72
N MET A 84 9.25 2.62 -0.45
CA MET A 84 7.83 2.82 -0.70
C MET A 84 7.62 3.09 -2.19
N ASN A 85 7.05 2.14 -2.92
CA ASN A 85 6.69 2.31 -4.32
C ASN A 85 5.21 2.65 -4.46
N GLU A 86 4.89 3.73 -5.18
CA GLU A 86 3.53 4.14 -5.52
C GLU A 86 3.28 3.95 -7.03
N PRO A 87 2.82 2.77 -7.48
CA PRO A 87 2.71 2.48 -8.92
C PRO A 87 1.56 3.23 -9.62
N GLY A 88 0.66 3.89 -8.86
CA GLY A 88 -0.53 4.53 -9.40
C GLY A 88 -0.23 5.58 -10.48
N LEU A 89 0.72 6.47 -10.25
CA LEU A 89 1.10 7.52 -11.22
C LEU A 89 1.73 6.92 -12.48
N LEU A 90 2.57 5.89 -12.33
CA LEU A 90 3.17 5.20 -13.46
C LEU A 90 2.11 4.47 -14.29
N ARG A 91 1.11 3.85 -13.66
CA ARG A 91 -0.03 3.24 -14.35
C ARG A 91 -0.86 4.28 -15.11
N LEU A 92 -1.11 5.44 -14.50
CA LEU A 92 -1.83 6.52 -15.15
C LEU A 92 -1.06 7.10 -16.35
N TYR A 93 0.27 7.15 -16.30
CA TYR A 93 1.11 7.54 -17.44
C TYR A 93 0.85 6.67 -18.68
N PHE A 94 0.55 5.38 -18.49
CA PHE A 94 0.22 4.44 -19.56
C PHE A 94 -1.30 4.31 -19.82
N ALA A 95 -2.14 5.22 -19.32
CA ALA A 95 -3.60 5.10 -19.41
C ALA A 95 -4.18 5.10 -20.84
N GLY A 96 -3.40 5.47 -21.86
CA GLY A 96 -3.83 5.44 -23.26
C GLY A 96 -4.09 4.03 -23.82
N ILE A 97 -3.66 2.98 -23.11
CA ILE A 97 -3.87 1.58 -23.54
C ILE A 97 -5.12 0.93 -22.91
N VAL A 98 -5.82 1.64 -22.02
CA VAL A 98 -7.01 1.16 -21.30
C VAL A 98 -8.16 2.15 -21.44
N GLY A 99 -9.40 1.70 -21.20
CA GLY A 99 -10.56 2.58 -21.32
C GLY A 99 -10.69 3.59 -20.16
N PRO A 100 -11.55 4.60 -20.28
CA PRO A 100 -11.76 5.59 -19.21
C PRO A 100 -12.28 4.97 -17.90
N ALA A 101 -13.05 3.87 -17.99
CA ALA A 101 -13.54 3.16 -16.82
C ALA A 101 -12.41 2.56 -15.96
N ASP A 102 -11.33 2.08 -16.59
CA ASP A 102 -10.16 1.54 -15.89
C ASP A 102 -9.40 2.63 -15.14
N VAL A 103 -9.30 3.83 -15.73
CA VAL A 103 -8.71 5.01 -15.07
C VAL A 103 -9.54 5.44 -13.86
N VAL A 104 -10.87 5.44 -13.98
CA VAL A 104 -11.76 5.74 -12.85
C VAL A 104 -11.61 4.70 -11.74
N ALA A 105 -11.49 3.42 -12.08
CA ALA A 105 -11.27 2.36 -11.09
C ALA A 105 -9.93 2.53 -10.35
N LEU A 106 -8.84 2.80 -11.09
CA LEU A 106 -7.52 3.11 -10.51
C LEU A 106 -7.60 4.34 -9.60
N ALA A 107 -8.27 5.40 -10.06
CA ALA A 107 -8.41 6.65 -9.31
C ALA A 107 -9.15 6.43 -7.98
N ARG A 108 -10.23 5.65 -7.97
CA ARG A 108 -10.96 5.29 -6.74
C ARG A 108 -10.08 4.49 -5.77
N GLU A 109 -9.33 3.52 -6.28
CA GLU A 109 -8.41 2.72 -5.44
C GLU A 109 -7.35 3.61 -4.79
N GLN A 110 -6.75 4.52 -5.56
CA GLN A 110 -5.70 5.40 -5.06
C GLN A 110 -6.26 6.49 -4.12
N ALA A 111 -7.44 7.04 -4.41
CA ALA A 111 -8.12 7.96 -3.49
C ALA A 111 -8.39 7.29 -2.14
N ALA A 112 -8.89 6.05 -2.13
CA ALA A 112 -9.10 5.29 -0.90
C ALA A 112 -7.81 5.09 -0.09
N LYS A 113 -6.67 4.83 -0.75
CA LYS A 113 -5.35 4.73 -0.09
C LYS A 113 -4.92 6.06 0.52
N CYS A 114 -5.10 7.19 -0.18
CA CYS A 114 -4.82 8.52 0.36
C CYS A 114 -5.69 8.82 1.59
N THR A 115 -6.98 8.49 1.54
CA THR A 115 -7.89 8.62 2.69
C THR A 115 -7.42 7.78 3.89
N GLU A 116 -7.01 6.54 3.66
CA GLU A 116 -6.47 5.68 4.73
C GLU A 116 -5.18 6.27 5.33
N ARG A 117 -4.29 6.83 4.50
CA ARG A 117 -3.05 7.49 4.96
C ARG A 117 -3.34 8.77 5.75
N LEU A 118 -4.29 9.59 5.32
CA LEU A 118 -4.75 10.75 6.08
C LEU A 118 -5.26 10.36 7.47
N ALA A 119 -6.11 9.34 7.55
CA ALA A 119 -6.61 8.85 8.83
C ALA A 119 -5.49 8.34 9.76
N LYS A 120 -4.42 7.75 9.20
CA LYS A 120 -3.22 7.38 9.97
C LYS A 120 -2.50 8.61 10.52
N PHE A 121 -2.34 9.66 9.71
CA PHE A 121 -1.70 10.90 10.17
C PHE A 121 -2.52 11.61 11.25
N ASP A 122 -3.84 11.71 11.07
CA ASP A 122 -4.74 12.27 12.08
C ASP A 122 -4.63 11.51 13.40
N ARG A 123 -4.57 10.17 13.33
CA ARG A 123 -4.39 9.34 14.52
C ARG A 123 -3.05 9.54 15.22
N VAL A 124 -1.97 9.76 14.46
CA VAL A 124 -0.65 10.07 15.05
C VAL A 124 -0.69 11.45 15.74
N ASP A 125 -1.37 12.43 15.16
CA ASP A 125 -1.53 13.75 15.76
C ASP A 125 -2.35 13.69 17.06
N GLU A 126 -3.45 12.92 17.07
CA GLU A 126 -4.27 12.70 18.27
C GLU A 126 -3.46 12.11 19.44
N LEU A 127 -2.58 11.15 19.14
CA LEU A 127 -1.79 10.45 20.15
C LEU A 127 -0.58 11.27 20.64
N PHE A 128 0.08 12.00 19.75
CA PHE A 128 1.41 12.59 20.02
C PHE A 128 1.50 14.10 19.79
N GLY A 129 0.50 14.76 19.21
CA GLY A 129 0.55 16.17 18.79
C GLY A 129 0.74 17.18 19.93
N ARG A 130 0.52 16.78 21.19
CA ARG A 130 0.75 17.62 22.38
C ARG A 130 2.07 17.31 23.10
N LYS A 131 2.91 16.42 22.57
CA LYS A 131 4.17 16.03 23.19
C LYS A 131 5.21 17.13 23.01
N GLN A 132 5.81 17.59 24.11
CA GLN A 132 6.88 18.60 24.07
C GLN A 132 8.17 18.01 23.52
N GLY A 133 8.95 18.83 22.78
CA GLY A 133 10.22 18.42 22.18
C GLY A 133 10.08 17.59 20.90
N TRP A 134 8.88 17.58 20.32
CA TRP A 134 8.54 16.86 19.08
C TRP A 134 8.08 17.85 17.99
N GLU A 135 8.69 19.04 17.95
CA GLU A 135 8.38 20.09 16.96
C GLU A 135 8.67 19.62 15.53
N ASP A 136 9.82 19.00 15.31
CA ASP A 136 10.23 18.53 13.99
C ASP A 136 9.34 17.39 13.51
N GLU A 137 9.04 16.40 14.37
CA GLU A 137 8.14 15.29 14.03
C GLU A 137 6.75 15.79 13.65
N ARG A 138 6.24 16.84 14.30
CA ARG A 138 4.98 17.49 13.92
C ARG A 138 5.07 18.18 12.57
N ALA A 139 6.18 18.84 12.26
CA ALA A 139 6.38 19.42 10.94
C ALA A 139 6.39 18.37 9.83
N HIS A 140 6.99 17.19 10.08
CA HIS A 140 6.96 16.06 9.14
C HIS A 140 5.55 15.47 8.99
N LEU A 141 4.80 15.37 10.09
CA LEU A 141 3.42 14.90 10.07
C LEU A 141 2.52 15.80 9.21
N GLU A 142 2.65 17.10 9.39
CA GLU A 142 1.91 18.10 8.62
C GLU A 142 2.29 18.06 7.13
N LEU A 143 3.57 17.90 6.80
CA LEU A 143 4.00 17.69 5.42
C LEU A 143 3.34 16.46 4.80
N GLY A 144 3.30 15.35 5.54
CA GLY A 144 2.63 14.12 5.11
C GLY A 144 1.16 14.35 4.81
N ARG A 145 0.42 15.00 5.72
CA ARG A 145 -0.99 15.35 5.52
C ARG A 145 -1.21 16.18 4.25
N ARG A 146 -0.43 17.25 4.08
CA ARG A 146 -0.53 18.12 2.90
C ARG A 146 -0.29 17.36 1.60
N PHE A 147 0.68 16.44 1.59
CA PHE A 147 0.95 15.60 0.44
C PHE A 147 -0.22 14.67 0.12
N GLU A 148 -0.78 13.97 1.13
CA GLU A 148 -1.93 13.09 0.89
C GLU A 148 -3.17 13.84 0.46
N THR A 149 -3.45 15.01 1.03
CA THR A 149 -4.56 15.85 0.60
C THR A 149 -4.42 16.22 -0.87
N PHE A 150 -3.22 16.66 -1.28
CA PHE A 150 -2.95 16.97 -2.68
C PHE A 150 -3.13 15.75 -3.60
N CYS A 151 -2.65 14.58 -3.19
CA CYS A 151 -2.83 13.35 -3.95
C CYS A 151 -4.31 12.93 -4.02
N LEU A 152 -5.06 13.03 -2.93
CA LEU A 152 -6.49 12.72 -2.89
C LEU A 152 -7.24 13.61 -3.88
N GLU A 153 -7.05 14.93 -3.82
CA GLU A 153 -7.66 15.89 -4.75
C GLU A 153 -7.31 15.58 -6.22
N PHE A 154 -6.06 15.15 -6.48
CA PHE A 154 -5.66 14.71 -7.81
C PHE A 154 -6.45 13.48 -8.28
N TRP A 155 -6.57 12.46 -7.45
CA TRP A 155 -7.27 11.22 -7.79
C TRP A 155 -8.78 11.41 -7.91
N GLU A 156 -9.40 12.20 -7.04
CA GLU A 156 -10.83 12.56 -7.13
C GLU A 156 -11.13 13.26 -8.45
N ARG A 157 -10.26 14.16 -8.91
CA ARG A 157 -10.40 14.78 -10.24
C ARG A 157 -10.39 13.76 -11.37
N GLN A 158 -9.61 12.68 -11.26
CA GLN A 158 -9.59 11.60 -12.26
C GLN A 158 -10.85 10.73 -12.24
N VAL A 159 -11.59 10.70 -11.13
CA VAL A 159 -12.90 10.04 -11.05
C VAL A 159 -13.95 10.84 -11.82
N ASP A 160 -13.95 12.16 -11.66
CA ASP A 160 -14.90 13.05 -12.33
C ASP A 160 -14.55 13.26 -13.81
N GLN A 161 -13.26 13.39 -14.10
CA GLN A 161 -12.74 13.70 -15.42
C GLN A 161 -11.47 12.88 -15.71
N PRO A 162 -11.63 11.61 -16.15
CA PRO A 162 -10.49 10.75 -16.40
C PRO A 162 -9.62 11.31 -17.53
N PHE A 163 -8.31 11.38 -17.29
CA PHE A 163 -7.34 12.00 -18.20
C PHE A 163 -7.44 11.48 -19.65
N ASN A 164 -7.66 10.18 -19.83
CA ASN A 164 -7.72 9.54 -21.15
C ASN A 164 -9.09 9.66 -21.84
N ALA A 165 -10.10 10.31 -21.24
CA ALA A 165 -11.44 10.41 -21.81
C ALA A 165 -11.44 10.94 -23.26
N HIS A 166 -10.58 11.92 -23.54
CA HIS A 166 -10.44 12.53 -24.87
C HIS A 166 -9.93 11.57 -25.94
N LEU A 167 -9.19 10.51 -25.57
CA LEU A 167 -8.66 9.52 -26.52
C LEU A 167 -9.73 8.55 -27.02
N PHE A 168 -10.87 8.47 -26.32
CA PHE A 168 -11.98 7.55 -26.62
C PHE A 168 -13.28 8.29 -26.95
N ALA A 169 -13.21 9.62 -27.12
CA ALA A 169 -14.37 10.46 -27.38
C ALA A 169 -14.84 10.41 -28.84
N ASP A 170 -14.12 9.73 -29.74
CA ASP A 170 -14.33 9.82 -31.20
C ASP A 170 -14.24 8.48 -31.95
N ASP A 171 -14.78 7.41 -31.36
CA ASP A 171 -14.97 6.11 -32.06
C ASP A 171 -16.40 5.98 -32.64
N GLY A 172 -17.02 7.12 -32.96
CA GLY A 172 -18.22 7.18 -33.78
C GLY A 172 -17.86 6.85 -35.22
N GLY A 173 -17.87 5.55 -35.54
CA GLY A 173 -17.48 5.02 -36.84
C GLY A 173 -18.17 5.67 -38.04
N GLU A 174 -17.55 6.72 -38.59
CA GLU A 174 -17.55 7.01 -40.01
C GLU A 174 -16.14 6.75 -40.51
N ASN A 175 -15.97 5.59 -41.18
CA ASN A 175 -15.13 5.36 -42.36
C ASN A 175 -14.61 3.93 -42.38
N GLU A 176 -15.42 3.04 -42.96
CA GLU A 176 -14.98 2.13 -44.03
C GLU A 176 -16.26 1.60 -44.70
N ASP A 177 -16.73 2.32 -45.72
CA ASP A 177 -17.67 1.76 -46.71
C ASP A 177 -16.84 0.96 -47.73
N PRO A 178 -16.90 -0.38 -47.74
CA PRO A 178 -16.15 -1.19 -48.68
C PRO A 178 -17.01 -1.37 -49.93
N GLY A 179 -16.98 -0.41 -50.85
CA GLY A 179 -17.48 -0.69 -52.21
C GLY A 179 -17.98 0.50 -53.00
N THR A 180 -17.06 1.22 -53.64
CA THR A 180 -17.32 1.78 -54.96
C THR A 180 -16.24 1.32 -55.93
N ASP A 181 -16.52 0.17 -56.54
CA ASP A 181 -15.89 -0.30 -57.77
C ASP A 181 -16.21 0.73 -58.88
N GLU A 182 -15.26 1.59 -59.24
CA GLU A 182 -15.31 2.29 -60.53
C GLU A 182 -13.98 2.14 -61.27
N LYS A 183 -13.97 1.09 -62.09
CA LYS A 183 -13.07 0.87 -63.21
C LYS A 183 -13.22 2.04 -64.20
N THR A 184 -12.15 2.75 -64.51
CA THR A 184 -12.04 3.47 -65.79
C THR A 184 -10.60 3.44 -66.30
N PRO A 185 -10.40 3.28 -67.63
CA PRO A 185 -9.19 2.68 -68.18
C PRO A 185 -8.12 3.71 -68.55
N ARG A 186 -6.85 3.33 -68.35
CA ARG A 186 -5.70 4.04 -68.92
C ARG A 186 -5.61 3.76 -70.42
N THR A 187 -5.97 4.77 -71.23
CA THR A 187 -5.59 4.87 -72.64
C THR A 187 -4.46 5.89 -72.75
N GLY A 188 -3.34 5.49 -73.33
CA GLY A 188 -2.14 6.32 -73.46
C GLY A 188 -2.18 7.29 -74.64
N SER A 189 -1.23 8.24 -74.63
CA SER A 189 -0.64 8.82 -75.84
C SER A 189 0.74 9.42 -75.52
N GLN A 190 1.69 9.09 -76.40
CA GLN A 190 3.10 9.49 -76.42
C GLN A 190 3.30 10.94 -76.92
N HIS A 191 4.40 11.58 -76.49
CA HIS A 191 5.41 12.34 -77.28
C HIS A 191 6.23 13.20 -76.29
N GLU A 192 7.52 12.92 -76.06
CA GLU A 192 8.69 13.46 -76.79
C GLU A 192 8.75 15.00 -76.80
N ASP A 193 9.65 15.58 -75.99
CA ASP A 193 10.92 16.14 -76.52
C ASP A 193 11.83 16.76 -75.43
N THR A 194 13.07 16.26 -75.43
CA THR A 194 14.39 16.86 -75.17
C THR A 194 14.56 18.20 -74.42
N VAL A 195 15.55 18.27 -73.50
CA VAL A 195 16.88 18.93 -73.67
C VAL A 195 17.61 19.14 -72.32
N SER A 196 18.88 18.67 -72.26
CA SER A 196 20.09 19.21 -71.57
C SER A 196 20.07 19.46 -70.03
N ALA A 197 20.74 18.66 -69.20
CA ALA A 197 22.18 18.58 -68.89
C ALA A 197 22.73 19.64 -67.91
N ASP A 198 23.12 19.18 -66.71
CA ASP A 198 24.32 19.52 -65.92
C ASP A 198 24.32 18.56 -64.69
N ARG A 199 25.26 17.62 -64.44
CA ARG A 199 26.66 17.73 -64.00
C ARG A 199 26.79 18.80 -62.89
N SER A 200 27.28 18.54 -61.68
CA SER A 200 28.48 17.83 -61.22
C SER A 200 28.38 17.68 -59.66
N ASP A 201 28.73 16.52 -59.09
CA ASP A 201 29.93 16.25 -58.24
C ASP A 201 29.73 16.60 -56.74
N GLU A 202 29.79 15.58 -55.85
CA GLU A 202 30.86 15.31 -54.84
C GLU A 202 30.74 16.24 -53.60
N ASP A 203 30.68 15.83 -52.33
CA ASP A 203 31.08 14.63 -51.56
C ASP A 203 30.13 14.48 -50.35
#